data_AF-A0A2W6X6E2-F1
#
_entry.id   AF-A0A2W6X6E2-F1
#
_cell.length_a   1.000
_cell.length_b   1.000
_cell.length_c   1.000
_cell.angle_alpha   90.00
_cell.angle_beta   90.00
_cell.angle_gamma   90.00
#
_symmetry.space_group_name_H-M   'P 1'
#
loop_
_entity.id
_entity.type
_entity.pdbx_description
1 polymer ?
#
loop_
_entity_poly.entity_id
_entity_poly.type
_entity_poly.pdbx_seq_one_letter_code
_entity_poly.pdbx_strand_id
1 'polypeptide(L)'
;MVIALASLLLIAGGALGAALLRRSWVRRDRSVLGLLLAGWAILIGLLLAAFLLIGPVKGLALGLAMEGIGALAIIWFGRVRRKAARVRDGDVAPEPLEEPGRFWRGVLRALLAGPLGMTAAMGVAFCVTVYLPGDPRTRIVLGGLLLPILWGLAMTWTLADRRLLRATAVLVGTSIIGFGLAALGGAA
;
A
#
# COMPACT_ATOMS: atom_id res chain seq x y z
N MET A 1 4.38 -7.67 -28.53
CA MET A 1 2.95 -7.78 -28.90
C MET A 1 2.13 -8.46 -27.80
N VAL A 2 2.55 -9.63 -27.29
CA VAL A 2 1.83 -10.38 -26.23
C VAL A 2 1.57 -9.56 -24.95
N ILE A 3 2.57 -8.82 -24.47
CA ILE A 3 2.43 -8.01 -23.24
C ILE A 3 1.41 -6.88 -23.41
N ALA A 4 1.39 -6.21 -24.56
CA ALA A 4 0.45 -5.12 -24.82
C ALA A 4 -1.00 -5.62 -24.84
N LEU A 5 -1.24 -6.78 -25.46
CA LEU A 5 -2.57 -7.41 -25.45
C LEU A 5 -2.97 -7.86 -24.05
N ALA A 6 -2.04 -8.47 -23.30
CA ALA A 6 -2.28 -8.86 -21.92
C ALA A 6 -2.63 -7.65 -21.03
N SER A 7 -1.91 -6.53 -21.18
CA SER A 7 -2.22 -5.30 -20.44
C SER A 7 -3.62 -4.78 -20.73
N LEU A 8 -4.06 -4.76 -21.99
CA LEU A 8 -5.41 -4.32 -22.36
C LEU A 8 -6.48 -5.24 -21.77
N LEU A 9 -6.27 -6.56 -21.80
CA LEU A 9 -7.17 -7.54 -21.20
C LEU A 9 -7.27 -7.37 -19.68
N LEU A 10 -6.14 -7.13 -19.00
CA LEU A 10 -6.10 -6.89 -17.56
C LEU A 10 -6.80 -5.57 -17.18
N ILE A 11 -6.61 -4.50 -17.96
CA ILE A 11 -7.34 -3.24 -17.74
C ILE A 11 -8.84 -3.45 -17.92
N ALA A 12 -9.27 -4.10 -19.00
CA ALA A 12 -10.68 -4.37 -19.27
C ALA A 12 -11.30 -5.27 -18.19
N GLY A 13 -10.56 -6.29 -17.76
CA GLY A 13 -10.96 -7.21 -16.70
C GLY A 13 -11.06 -6.53 -15.34
N GLY A 14 -10.09 -5.70 -14.97
CA GLY A 14 -10.12 -4.89 -13.75
C GLY A 14 -11.31 -3.93 -13.71
N ALA A 15 -11.59 -3.28 -14.84
CA ALA A 15 -12.76 -2.42 -14.98
C ALA A 15 -14.07 -3.23 -14.86
N LEU A 16 -14.17 -4.38 -15.51
CA LEU A 16 -15.37 -5.20 -15.47
C LEU A 16 -15.62 -5.80 -14.08
N GLY A 17 -14.58 -6.32 -13.42
CA GLY A 17 -14.64 -6.81 -12.04
C GLY A 17 -15.07 -5.71 -11.07
N ALA A 18 -14.46 -4.53 -11.15
CA ALA A 18 -14.84 -3.38 -10.33
C ALA A 18 -16.27 -2.89 -10.60
N ALA A 19 -16.73 -2.93 -11.86
CA ALA A 19 -18.10 -2.54 -12.21
C ALA A 19 -19.15 -3.52 -11.65
N LEU A 20 -18.87 -4.83 -11.68
CA LEU A 20 -19.73 -5.85 -11.09
C LEU A 20 -19.82 -5.70 -9.57
N LEU A 21 -18.68 -5.52 -8.91
CA LEU A 21 -18.63 -5.21 -7.48
C LEU A 21 -19.41 -3.92 -7.18
N ARG A 22 -19.18 -2.84 -7.91
CA ARG A 22 -19.94 -1.59 -7.70
C ARG A 22 -21.45 -1.79 -7.86
N ARG A 23 -21.89 -2.61 -8.82
CA ARG A 23 -23.31 -2.95 -9.02
C ARG A 23 -23.87 -3.77 -7.86
N SER A 24 -23.09 -4.68 -7.29
CA SER A 24 -23.51 -5.49 -6.13
C SER A 24 -23.77 -4.62 -4.90
N TRP A 25 -23.10 -3.47 -4.77
CA TRP A 25 -23.33 -2.51 -3.68
C TRP A 25 -24.56 -1.63 -3.89
N VAL A 26 -24.95 -1.37 -5.14
CA VAL A 26 -26.11 -0.54 -5.47
C VAL A 26 -27.41 -1.36 -5.37
N ARG A 27 -27.36 -2.66 -5.72
CA ARG A 27 -28.51 -3.55 -5.65
C ARG A 27 -28.66 -4.15 -4.24
N ARG A 28 -29.90 -4.40 -3.82
CA ARG A 28 -30.25 -5.07 -2.54
C ARG A 28 -31.02 -6.37 -2.75
N ASP A 29 -30.92 -6.95 -3.94
CA ASP A 29 -31.64 -8.16 -4.32
C ASP A 29 -30.79 -9.44 -4.14
N ARG A 30 -31.38 -10.61 -4.40
CA ARG A 30 -30.67 -11.89 -4.37
C ARG A 30 -29.54 -12.00 -5.41
N SER A 31 -29.46 -11.07 -6.38
CA SER A 31 -28.39 -11.06 -7.40
C SER A 31 -27.06 -10.53 -6.87
N VAL A 32 -27.06 -9.92 -5.67
CA VAL A 32 -25.86 -9.38 -5.02
C VAL A 32 -24.76 -10.44 -4.86
N LEU A 33 -25.12 -11.66 -4.44
CA LEU A 33 -24.15 -12.73 -4.24
C LEU A 33 -23.47 -13.13 -5.56
N GLY A 34 -24.26 -13.27 -6.64
CA GLY A 34 -23.75 -13.61 -7.97
C GLY A 34 -22.83 -12.53 -8.54
N LEU A 35 -23.20 -11.25 -8.39
CA LEU A 35 -22.37 -10.12 -8.83
C LEU A 35 -21.06 -10.02 -8.03
N LEU A 36 -21.12 -10.26 -6.71
CA LEU A 36 -19.96 -10.25 -5.84
C LEU A 36 -18.98 -11.37 -6.23
N LEU A 37 -19.48 -12.60 -6.35
CA LEU A 37 -18.68 -13.76 -6.73
C LEU A 37 -18.08 -13.60 -8.13
N ALA A 38 -18.87 -13.14 -9.10
CA ALA A 38 -18.39 -12.90 -10.46
C ALA A 38 -17.29 -11.82 -10.51
N GLY A 39 -17.47 -10.72 -9.77
CA GLY A 39 -16.47 -9.66 -9.70
C GLY A 39 -15.13 -10.16 -9.14
N TRP A 40 -15.16 -10.89 -8.03
CA TRP A 40 -13.95 -11.47 -7.44
C TRP A 40 -13.33 -12.58 -8.28
N ALA A 41 -14.14 -13.44 -8.89
CA ALA A 41 -13.66 -14.52 -9.75
C ALA A 41 -12.89 -13.96 -10.96
N ILE A 42 -13.34 -12.85 -11.53
CA ILE A 42 -12.67 -12.20 -12.67
C ILE A 42 -11.33 -11.60 -12.25
N LEU A 43 -11.29 -10.85 -11.14
CA LEU A 43 -10.04 -10.24 -10.65
C LEU A 43 -9.03 -11.31 -10.24
N ILE A 44 -9.41 -12.26 -9.41
CA ILE A 44 -8.52 -13.33 -8.94
C ILE A 44 -8.10 -14.23 -10.10
N GLY A 45 -9.04 -14.57 -11.00
CA GLY A 45 -8.78 -15.42 -12.16
C GLY A 45 -7.77 -14.80 -13.12
N LEU A 46 -7.89 -13.50 -13.38
CA LEU A 46 -6.94 -12.77 -14.23
C LEU A 46 -5.57 -12.62 -13.56
N LEU A 47 -5.53 -12.37 -12.25
CA LEU A 47 -4.28 -12.34 -11.49
C LEU A 47 -3.55 -13.69 -11.54
N LEU A 48 -4.29 -14.80 -11.34
CA LEU A 48 -3.76 -16.15 -11.44
C LEU A 48 -3.31 -16.48 -12.86
N ALA A 49 -4.07 -16.08 -13.88
CA ALA A 49 -3.68 -16.26 -15.27
C ALA A 49 -2.38 -15.49 -15.57
N ALA A 50 -2.24 -14.25 -15.10
CA ALA A 50 -1.02 -13.47 -15.26
C ALA A 50 0.17 -14.13 -14.54
N PHE A 51 -0.03 -14.61 -13.31
CA PHE A 51 0.96 -15.36 -12.55
C PHE A 51 1.46 -16.60 -13.32
N LEU A 52 0.54 -17.41 -13.86
CA LEU A 52 0.88 -18.66 -14.53
C LEU A 52 1.48 -18.46 -15.93
N LEU A 53 0.98 -17.50 -16.70
CA LEU A 53 1.34 -17.33 -18.12
C LEU A 53 2.53 -16.40 -18.35
N ILE A 54 2.71 -15.38 -17.51
CA ILE A 54 3.80 -14.38 -17.65
C ILE A 54 4.91 -14.65 -16.63
N GLY A 55 4.54 -15.28 -15.51
CA GLY A 55 5.45 -15.71 -14.46
C GLY A 55 5.19 -14.99 -13.14
N PRO A 56 5.69 -15.55 -12.02
CA PRO A 56 5.25 -15.17 -10.68
C PRO A 56 5.40 -13.69 -10.36
N VAL A 57 6.59 -13.13 -10.62
CA VAL A 57 6.90 -11.74 -10.25
C VAL A 57 6.33 -10.76 -11.27
N LYS A 58 6.65 -10.96 -12.56
CA LYS A 58 6.26 -10.04 -13.64
C LYS A 58 4.75 -10.06 -13.89
N GLY A 59 4.14 -11.24 -13.85
CA GLY A 59 2.71 -11.43 -14.05
C GLY A 59 1.88 -10.79 -12.94
N LEU A 60 2.24 -11.02 -11.67
CA LEU A 60 1.54 -10.38 -10.56
C LEU A 60 1.69 -8.86 -10.57
N ALA A 61 2.90 -8.36 -10.81
CA ALA A 61 3.13 -6.92 -10.91
C ALA A 61 2.30 -6.28 -12.03
N LEU A 62 2.27 -6.93 -13.20
CA LEU A 62 1.47 -6.45 -14.33
C LEU A 62 -0.04 -6.53 -14.06
N GLY A 63 -0.51 -7.67 -13.53
CA GLY A 63 -1.92 -7.91 -13.18
C GLY A 63 -2.44 -6.87 -12.20
N LEU A 64 -1.77 -6.71 -11.06
CA LEU A 64 -2.16 -5.75 -10.03
C LEU A 64 -2.18 -4.30 -10.55
N ALA A 65 -1.16 -3.90 -11.31
CA ALA A 65 -1.07 -2.55 -11.84
C ALA A 65 -2.18 -2.28 -12.87
N MET A 66 -2.35 -3.17 -13.84
CA MET A 66 -3.27 -2.97 -14.96
C MET A 66 -4.74 -3.13 -14.53
N GLU A 67 -5.07 -4.14 -13.71
CA GLU A 67 -6.41 -4.28 -13.14
C GLU A 67 -6.75 -3.10 -12.24
N GLY A 68 -5.79 -2.60 -11.44
CA GLY A 68 -5.95 -1.41 -10.61
C GLY A 68 -6.28 -0.15 -11.42
N ILE A 69 -5.61 0.05 -12.57
CA ILE A 69 -5.93 1.16 -13.49
C ILE A 69 -7.37 1.03 -14.01
N GLY A 70 -7.77 -0.17 -14.44
CA GLY A 70 -9.14 -0.43 -14.89
C GLY A 70 -10.19 -0.16 -13.81
N ALA A 71 -9.93 -0.62 -12.59
CA ALA A 71 -10.80 -0.38 -11.44
C ALA A 71 -10.91 1.11 -11.08
N LEU A 72 -9.79 1.85 -11.11
CA LEU A 72 -9.76 3.29 -10.88
C LEU A 72 -10.59 4.06 -11.90
N ALA A 73 -10.60 3.64 -13.17
CA ALA A 73 -11.46 4.25 -14.19
C ALA A 73 -12.94 4.14 -13.80
N ILE A 74 -13.39 2.97 -13.34
CA ILE A 74 -14.78 2.78 -12.86
C ILE A 74 -15.10 3.66 -11.65
N ILE A 75 -14.17 3.79 -10.71
CA ILE A 75 -14.34 4.66 -9.55
C ILE A 75 -14.44 6.12 -10.01
N TRP A 76 -13.58 6.55 -10.92
CA TRP A 76 -13.55 7.91 -11.46
C TRP A 76 -14.86 8.28 -12.16
N PHE A 77 -15.34 7.44 -13.09
CA PHE A 77 -16.61 7.65 -13.80
C PHE A 77 -17.82 7.43 -12.89
N GLY A 78 -17.68 6.62 -11.84
CA GLY A 78 -18.73 6.32 -10.86
C GLY A 78 -18.89 7.36 -9.76
N ARG A 79 -18.14 8.47 -9.78
CA ARG A 79 -18.24 9.52 -8.77
C ARG A 79 -19.57 10.24 -8.85
N VAL A 80 -20.41 10.02 -7.84
CA VAL A 80 -21.55 10.90 -7.59
C VAL A 80 -21.04 12.06 -6.74
N ARG A 81 -20.97 13.27 -7.31
CA ARG A 81 -20.79 14.49 -6.51
C ARG A 81 -22.06 14.67 -5.67
N ARG A 82 -22.09 14.06 -4.47
CA ARG A 82 -23.09 14.44 -3.47
C ARG A 82 -22.75 15.88 -3.07
N LYS A 83 -23.68 16.81 -3.29
CA LYS A 83 -23.62 18.11 -2.62
C LYS A 83 -23.48 17.81 -1.13
N ALA A 84 -22.57 18.50 -0.44
CA ALA A 84 -22.42 18.35 1.00
C ALA A 84 -23.82 18.53 1.62
N ALA A 85 -24.39 17.42 2.11
CA ALA A 85 -25.56 17.53 2.96
C ALA A 85 -25.11 18.40 4.12
N ARG A 86 -25.90 19.42 4.48
CA ARG A 86 -25.65 20.21 5.69
C ARG A 86 -25.31 19.23 6.79
N VAL A 87 -24.11 19.36 7.35
CA VAL A 87 -23.67 18.60 8.52
C VAL A 87 -24.78 18.77 9.54
N ARG A 88 -25.44 17.66 9.89
CA ARG A 88 -26.45 17.65 10.94
C ARG A 88 -25.65 17.62 12.25
N ASP A 89 -25.94 18.54 13.16
CA ASP A 89 -25.19 18.85 14.41
C ASP A 89 -25.12 17.69 15.44
N GLY A 90 -25.08 16.44 15.01
CA GLY A 90 -24.94 15.27 15.88
C GLY A 90 -24.26 14.06 15.22
N ASP A 91 -23.80 14.18 13.97
CA ASP A 91 -23.08 13.11 13.24
C ASP A 91 -21.57 13.41 13.12
N VAL A 92 -21.09 14.35 13.94
CA VAL A 92 -19.66 14.66 14.06
C VAL A 92 -19.01 13.48 14.75
N ALA A 93 -18.39 12.59 13.95
CA ALA A 93 -17.39 11.66 14.46
C ALA A 93 -16.47 12.45 15.42
N PRO A 94 -16.09 11.89 16.58
CA PRO A 94 -15.35 12.62 17.60
C PRO A 94 -14.23 13.40 16.91
N GLU A 95 -14.34 14.73 16.90
CA GLU A 95 -13.35 15.58 16.25
C GLU A 95 -11.98 15.11 16.74
N PRO A 96 -11.05 14.79 15.84
CA PRO A 96 -9.75 14.29 16.25
C PRO A 96 -9.10 15.41 17.05
N LEU A 97 -9.14 15.28 18.38
CA LEU A 97 -8.55 16.15 19.40
C LEU A 97 -7.74 17.27 18.75
N GLU A 98 -8.41 18.38 18.44
CA GLU A 98 -7.75 19.63 18.08
C GLU A 98 -7.05 20.13 19.35
N GLU A 99 -6.04 19.39 19.83
CA GLU A 99 -4.99 20.02 20.60
C GLU A 99 -4.42 21.10 19.69
N PRO A 100 -4.32 22.37 20.14
CA PRO A 100 -3.74 23.45 19.34
C PRO A 100 -2.29 23.07 19.02
N GLY A 101 -2.13 22.41 17.87
CA GLY A 101 -0.90 21.80 17.43
C GLY A 101 0.01 22.88 16.92
N ARG A 102 0.76 23.50 17.84
CA ARG A 102 1.82 24.47 17.53
C ARG A 102 2.56 23.98 16.29
N PHE A 103 2.53 24.72 15.19
CA PHE A 103 3.05 24.36 13.85
C PHE A 103 4.38 23.58 13.90
N TRP A 104 5.24 23.92 14.86
CA TRP A 104 6.47 23.20 15.22
C TRP A 104 6.32 21.70 15.50
N ARG A 105 5.28 21.24 16.19
CA ARG A 105 4.95 19.81 16.39
C ARG A 105 4.63 19.12 15.07
N GLY A 106 3.99 19.81 14.13
CA GLY A 106 3.72 19.31 12.78
C GLY A 106 5.01 19.15 11.96
N VAL A 107 5.89 20.16 12.00
CA VAL A 107 7.22 20.10 11.38
C VAL A 107 8.06 18.97 11.98
N LEU A 108 8.05 18.81 13.31
CA LEU A 108 8.75 17.73 14.00
C LEU A 108 8.20 16.36 13.61
N ARG A 109 6.87 16.20 13.51
CA ARG A 109 6.22 14.98 12.99
C ARG A 109 6.66 14.69 11.55
N ALA A 110 6.71 15.70 10.68
CA ALA A 110 7.13 15.51 9.29
C ALA A 110 8.60 15.11 9.16
N LEU A 111 9.49 15.73 9.95
CA LEU A 111 10.91 15.38 9.99
C LEU A 111 11.17 14.00 10.61
N LEU A 112 10.36 13.59 11.58
CA LEU A 112 10.41 12.26 12.18
C LEU A 112 9.87 11.19 11.22
N ALA A 113 8.72 11.45 10.61
CA ALA A 113 8.05 10.51 9.73
C ALA A 113 8.78 10.34 8.38
N GLY A 114 9.36 11.41 7.85
CA GLY A 114 10.07 11.41 6.56
C GLY A 114 11.50 10.89 6.70
N PRO A 115 12.49 11.77 7.00
CA PRO A 115 13.89 11.39 7.11
C PRO A 115 14.18 10.25 8.10
N LEU A 116 13.65 10.33 9.32
CA LEU A 116 13.97 9.35 10.38
C LEU A 116 13.28 8.00 10.14
N GLY A 117 12.06 8.01 9.60
CA GLY A 117 11.40 6.81 9.08
C GLY A 117 12.22 6.16 7.97
N MET A 118 12.79 6.95 7.06
CA MET A 118 13.60 6.46 5.94
C MET A 118 14.89 5.78 6.42
N THR A 119 15.61 6.40 7.36
CA THR A 119 16.84 5.80 7.92
C THR A 119 16.57 4.49 8.64
N ALA A 120 15.48 4.41 9.41
CA ALA A 120 15.09 3.19 10.12
C ALA A 120 14.72 2.08 9.14
N ALA A 121 13.90 2.39 8.12
CA ALA A 121 13.53 1.46 7.07
C ALA A 121 14.75 0.96 6.29
N MET A 122 15.72 1.84 6.03
CA MET A 122 16.95 1.51 5.32
C MET A 122 17.86 0.59 6.13
N GLY A 123 18.04 0.84 7.43
CA GLY A 123 18.80 -0.05 8.31
C GLY A 123 18.23 -1.47 8.36
N VAL A 124 16.90 -1.62 8.41
CA VAL A 124 16.23 -2.92 8.39
C VAL A 124 16.35 -3.59 7.03
N ALA A 125 16.11 -2.86 5.94
CA ALA A 125 16.27 -3.38 4.58
C ALA A 125 17.71 -3.89 4.36
N PHE A 126 18.72 -3.15 4.84
CA PHE A 126 20.11 -3.57 4.77
C PHE A 126 20.40 -4.83 5.57
N CYS A 127 19.89 -4.96 6.79
CA CYS A 127 20.00 -6.20 7.55
C CYS A 127 19.44 -7.40 6.77
N VAL A 128 18.27 -7.24 6.15
CA VAL A 128 17.69 -8.31 5.31
C VAL A 128 18.59 -8.59 4.10
N THR A 129 19.12 -7.56 3.43
CA THR A 129 20.03 -7.80 2.30
C THR A 129 21.33 -8.47 2.70
N VAL A 130 21.86 -8.25 3.90
CA VAL A 130 23.16 -8.74 4.37
C VAL A 130 23.07 -10.14 5.00
N TYR A 131 22.01 -10.43 5.75
CA TYR A 131 21.90 -11.67 6.51
C TYR A 131 20.98 -12.73 5.91
N LEU A 132 20.12 -12.38 4.95
CA LEU A 132 19.22 -13.36 4.34
C LEU A 132 20.02 -14.34 3.47
N PRO A 133 19.94 -15.67 3.71
CA PRO A 133 20.63 -16.66 2.88
C PRO A 133 19.98 -16.75 1.49
N GLY A 134 20.80 -16.78 0.42
CA GLY A 134 20.32 -16.93 -0.95
C GLY A 134 21.16 -16.17 -1.99
N ASP A 135 20.69 -16.19 -3.24
CA ASP A 135 21.31 -15.49 -4.36
C ASP A 135 21.41 -13.97 -4.07
N PRO A 136 22.61 -13.36 -4.19
CA PRO A 136 22.81 -11.92 -4.03
C PRO A 136 21.81 -11.07 -4.82
N ARG A 137 21.44 -11.47 -6.05
CA ARG A 137 20.50 -10.73 -6.89
C ARG A 137 19.11 -10.68 -6.26
N THR A 138 18.64 -11.80 -5.70
CA THR A 138 17.33 -11.90 -5.04
C THR A 138 17.29 -11.08 -3.76
N ARG A 139 18.38 -11.09 -2.99
CA ARG A 139 18.51 -10.32 -1.74
C ARG A 139 18.43 -8.81 -2.00
N ILE A 140 19.12 -8.32 -3.03
CA ILE A 140 19.08 -6.90 -3.41
C ILE A 140 17.66 -6.49 -3.84
N VAL A 141 16.97 -7.32 -4.64
CA VAL A 141 15.59 -7.07 -5.04
C VAL A 141 14.66 -7.02 -3.84
N LEU A 142 14.78 -7.97 -2.90
CA LEU A 142 13.98 -8.01 -1.68
C LEU A 142 14.23 -6.78 -0.79
N GLY A 143 15.49 -6.37 -0.62
CA GLY A 143 15.83 -5.14 0.12
C GLY A 143 15.21 -3.89 -0.51
N GLY A 144 15.28 -3.78 -1.84
CA GLY A 144 14.67 -2.69 -2.59
C GLY A 144 13.14 -2.65 -2.48
N LEU A 145 12.48 -3.81 -2.41
CA LEU A 145 11.03 -3.90 -2.21
C LEU A 145 10.59 -3.64 -0.76
N LEU A 146 11.40 -4.04 0.22
CA LEU A 146 11.11 -3.83 1.64
C LEU A 146 11.20 -2.36 2.05
N LEU A 147 12.16 -1.62 1.49
CA LEU A 147 12.40 -0.22 1.84
C LEU A 147 11.14 0.67 1.76
N PRO A 148 10.40 0.75 0.63
CA PRO A 148 9.20 1.59 0.54
C PRO A 148 8.05 1.11 1.44
N ILE A 149 7.94 -0.20 1.67
CA ILE A 149 6.90 -0.78 2.55
C ILE A 149 7.17 -0.38 4.00
N LEU A 150 8.40 -0.59 4.48
CA LEU A 150 8.82 -0.24 5.84
C LEU A 150 8.76 1.28 6.06
N TRP A 151 9.13 2.07 5.06
CA TRP A 151 9.05 3.52 5.13
C TRP A 151 7.60 4.01 5.22
N GLY A 152 6.69 3.48 4.38
CA GLY A 152 5.26 3.80 4.47
C GLY A 152 4.63 3.36 5.78
N LEU A 153 5.05 2.22 6.33
CA LEU A 153 4.62 1.75 7.66
C LEU A 153 5.11 2.70 8.76
N ALA A 154 6.38 3.12 8.71
CA ALA A 154 6.94 4.08 9.67
C ALA A 154 6.19 5.43 9.61
N MET A 155 5.87 5.91 8.40
CA MET A 155 5.13 7.15 8.21
C MET A 155 3.69 7.06 8.75
N THR A 156 2.97 5.98 8.45
CA THR A 156 1.61 5.79 8.97
C THR A 156 1.59 5.62 10.48
N TRP A 157 2.54 4.89 11.06
CA TRP A 157 2.63 4.69 12.50
C TRP A 157 3.01 5.97 13.26
N THR A 158 3.97 6.74 12.76
CA THR A 158 4.37 8.03 13.37
C THR A 158 3.27 9.08 13.33
N LEU A 159 2.41 9.06 12.29
CA LEU A 159 1.25 9.93 12.19
C LEU A 159 0.08 9.46 13.07
N ALA A 160 -0.06 8.15 13.30
CA ALA A 160 -1.10 7.58 14.15
C ALA A 160 -0.80 7.69 15.65
N ASP A 161 0.48 7.74 16.05
CA ASP A 161 0.84 7.80 17.47
C ASP A 161 0.67 9.21 18.06
N ARG A 162 -0.03 9.29 19.20
CA ARG A 162 -0.20 10.53 19.96
C ARG A 162 1.10 10.95 20.66
N ARG A 163 2.00 10.01 20.96
CA ARG A 163 3.24 10.24 21.72
C ARG A 163 4.48 10.18 20.82
N LEU A 164 4.76 11.32 20.19
CA LEU A 164 5.95 11.59 19.36
C LEU A 164 7.27 11.01 19.90
N LEU A 165 7.53 11.12 21.21
CA LEU A 165 8.76 10.64 21.84
C LEU A 165 8.94 9.11 21.74
N ARG A 166 7.85 8.34 21.74
CA ARG A 166 7.92 6.87 21.57
C ARG A 166 8.31 6.52 20.15
N ALA A 167 7.66 7.15 19.17
CA ALA A 167 7.98 6.96 17.76
C ALA A 167 9.45 7.35 17.47
N THR A 168 9.92 8.49 17.99
CA THR A 168 11.33 8.89 17.85
C THR A 168 12.28 7.87 18.45
N ALA A 169 12.04 7.42 19.69
CA ALA A 169 12.91 6.47 20.38
C ALA A 169 13.01 5.14 19.61
N VAL A 170 11.88 4.64 19.10
CA VAL A 170 11.87 3.40 18.31
C VAL A 170 12.59 3.59 16.98
N LEU A 171 12.32 4.66 16.23
CA LEU A 171 12.98 4.88 14.93
C LEU A 171 14.49 5.10 15.06
N VAL A 172 14.92 5.85 16.06
CA VAL A 172 16.35 6.05 16.35
C VAL A 172 16.98 4.72 16.77
N GLY A 173 16.34 3.98 17.68
CA GLY A 173 16.82 2.67 18.11
C GLY A 173 16.94 1.68 16.95
N THR A 174 15.91 1.57 16.11
CA THR A 174 15.92 0.72 14.91
C THR A 174 16.98 1.15 13.92
N SER A 175 17.22 2.46 13.75
CA SER A 175 18.29 2.94 12.87
C SER A 175 19.66 2.52 13.40
N ILE A 176 19.96 2.79 14.68
CA ILE A 176 21.25 2.45 15.30
C ILE A 176 21.50 0.94 15.26
N ILE A 177 20.51 0.14 15.67
CA ILE A 177 20.62 -1.32 15.68
C ILE A 177 20.74 -1.86 14.25
N GLY A 178 19.91 -1.38 13.33
CA GLY A 178 19.91 -1.84 11.94
C GLY A 178 21.22 -1.56 11.22
N PHE A 179 21.74 -0.33 11.32
CA PHE A 179 23.03 0.00 10.72
C PHE A 179 24.20 -0.68 11.44
N GLY A 180 24.14 -0.81 12.78
CA GLY A 180 25.15 -1.52 13.55
C GLY A 180 25.26 -3.00 13.16
N LEU A 181 24.11 -3.69 13.09
CA LEU A 181 24.06 -5.09 12.65
C LEU A 181 24.49 -5.23 11.19
N ALA A 182 24.03 -4.37 10.29
CA ALA A 182 24.43 -4.43 8.89
C ALA A 182 25.94 -4.23 8.70
N ALA A 183 26.56 -3.33 9.47
CA ALA A 183 28.00 -3.10 9.44
C ALA A 183 28.79 -4.32 9.94
N LEU A 184 28.33 -4.98 11.01
CA LEU A 184 28.95 -6.21 11.53
C LEU A 184 28.86 -7.38 10.54
N GLY A 185 27.73 -7.49 9.82
CA GLY A 185 27.52 -8.56 8.84
C GLY A 185 28.24 -8.34 7.52
N GLY A 186 28.57 -7.09 7.18
CA GLY A 186 29.40 -6.77 6.01
C GLY A 186 30.91 -6.85 6.28
N ALA A 187 31.32 -6.95 7.55
CA ALA A 187 32.71 -7.07 7.97
C ALA A 187 33.16 -8.52 8.24
N ALA A 188 32.23 -9.48 8.19
CA ALA A 188 32.46 -10.92 8.32
C ALA A 188 32.44 -11.61 6.95
#